data_AF-A0AAP0FBB3-F1
#
_entry.id   AF-A0AAP0FBB3-F1
#
_cell.length_a   1.000
_cell.length_b   1.000
_cell.length_c   1.000
_cell.angle_alpha   90.00
_cell.angle_beta   90.00
_cell.angle_gamma   90.00
#
_symmetry.space_group_name_H-M   'P 1'
#
loop_
_entity.id
_entity.type
_entity.pdbx_description
1 polymer ?
#
loop_
_entity_poly.entity_id
_entity_poly.type
_entity_poly.pdbx_seq_one_letter_code
_entity_poly.pdbx_strand_id
1 'polypeptide(L)' 'MGRAPRQASEMAVSSSAGPREVCDGSTDPALETICGRPLGVQFNEKNCSLYNADAYYGLLEVGRNGGKPD' A
#
# COMPACT_ATOMS: atom_id res chain seq x y z
N MET A 1 -11.63 10.36 -24.15
CA MET A 1 -11.83 10.33 -22.68
C MET A 1 -11.11 9.12 -22.11
N GLY A 2 -9.79 9.21 -21.94
CA GLY A 2 -9.00 8.20 -21.21
C GLY A 2 -8.46 8.88 -19.97
N ARG A 3 -8.84 8.41 -18.77
CA ARG A 3 -8.27 8.93 -17.52
C ARG A 3 -6.76 8.67 -17.54
N ALA A 4 -5.97 9.70 -17.28
CA ALA A 4 -4.51 9.60 -17.12
C ALA A 4 -4.18 8.51 -16.08
N PRO A 5 -3.08 7.75 -16.23
CA PRO A 5 -2.62 6.86 -15.18
C PRO A 5 -2.43 7.69 -13.90
N ARG A 6 -3.08 7.27 -12.81
CA ARG A 6 -2.92 7.91 -11.49
C ARG A 6 -1.42 7.86 -11.18
N GLN A 7 -0.82 9.02 -10.96
CA GLN A 7 0.59 9.13 -10.63
C GLN A 7 0.86 8.40 -9.31
N ALA A 8 2.10 7.93 -9.12
CA ALA A 8 2.50 7.11 -7.99
C ALA A 8 2.15 7.69 -6.60
N SER A 9 1.90 8.99 -6.54
CA SER A 9 1.54 9.74 -5.35
C SER A 9 0.11 9.50 -4.82
N GLU A 10 -0.79 8.87 -5.59
CA GLU A 10 -2.20 8.69 -5.18
C GLU A 10 -2.55 7.27 -4.69
N MET A 11 -1.67 6.29 -4.86
CA MET A 11 -1.81 4.99 -4.21
C MET A 11 -1.25 5.10 -2.79
N ALA A 12 -2.07 5.66 -1.91
CA ALA A 12 -1.82 5.53 -0.49
C ALA A 12 -1.88 4.03 -0.14
N VAL A 13 -0.73 3.42 0.13
CA VAL A 13 -0.67 2.18 0.92
C VAL A 13 -0.97 2.55 2.37
N SER A 14 -2.19 3.00 2.61
CA SER A 14 -2.73 3.10 3.94
C SER A 14 -2.95 1.66 4.36
N SER A 15 -1.95 1.11 5.07
CA SER A 15 -1.95 -0.13 5.84
C SER A 15 -3.35 -0.67 6.10
N SER A 16 -3.88 -1.46 5.16
CA SER A 16 -5.32 -1.80 5.10
C SER A 16 -5.62 -3.17 5.69
N ALA A 17 -4.76 -3.67 6.58
CA ALA A 17 -5.02 -4.89 7.34
C ALA A 17 -5.78 -4.63 8.66
N GLY A 18 -5.89 -3.37 9.13
CA GLY A 18 -6.62 -2.99 10.35
C GLY A 18 -7.73 -1.95 10.13
N PRO A 19 -8.57 -1.65 11.15
CA PRO A 19 -9.53 -0.56 11.10
C PRO A 19 -8.79 0.74 10.77
N ARG A 20 -9.33 1.53 9.83
CA ARG A 20 -8.68 2.78 9.40
C ARG A 20 -8.38 3.70 10.59
N GLU A 21 -9.26 3.74 11.58
CA GLU A 21 -9.10 4.53 12.81
C GLU A 21 -7.86 4.14 13.64
N VAL A 22 -7.40 2.88 13.54
CA VAL A 22 -6.26 2.36 14.32
C VAL A 22 -4.93 2.57 13.58
N CYS A 23 -4.94 2.47 12.26
CA CYS A 23 -3.74 2.49 11.44
C CYS A 23 -3.45 3.84 10.78
N ASP A 24 -4.37 4.82 10.83
CA ASP A 24 -4.17 6.12 10.19
C ASP A 24 -3.09 6.94 10.91
N GLY A 25 -1.89 6.96 10.33
CA GLY A 25 -0.75 7.73 10.83
C GLY A 25 -0.10 7.20 12.11
N SER A 26 -0.49 6.00 12.56
CA SER A 26 0.12 5.39 13.75
C SER A 26 1.57 4.97 13.49
N THR A 27 2.46 5.34 14.41
CA THR A 27 3.88 4.91 14.44
C THR A 27 4.15 3.92 15.58
N ASP A 28 3.09 3.43 16.22
CA ASP A 28 3.20 2.52 17.35
C ASP A 28 3.73 1.15 16.88
N PRO A 29 4.88 0.68 17.41
CA PRO A 29 5.48 -0.59 16.99
C PRO A 29 4.58 -1.81 17.25
N ALA A 30 3.71 -1.76 18.26
CA ALA A 30 2.81 -2.87 18.55
C ALA A 30 1.70 -3.01 17.50
N LEU A 31 1.38 -1.93 16.79
CA LEU A 31 0.43 -1.93 15.69
C LEU A 31 1.05 -2.33 14.35
N GLU A 32 2.38 -2.38 14.22
CA GLU A 32 3.05 -2.77 12.97
C GLU A 32 2.69 -4.17 12.50
N THR A 33 2.46 -5.13 13.41
CA THR A 33 2.02 -6.48 13.00
C THR A 33 0.58 -6.48 12.46
N ILE A 34 -0.26 -5.52 12.88
CA ILE A 34 -1.67 -5.42 12.46
C ILE A 34 -1.77 -4.56 11.21
N CYS A 35 -1.19 -3.37 11.24
CA CYS A 35 -1.23 -2.39 10.16
C CYS A 35 -0.22 -2.71 9.04
N GLY A 36 0.92 -3.31 9.38
CA GLY A 36 2.06 -3.46 8.49
C GLY A 36 3.14 -2.44 8.79
N ARG A 37 4.31 -2.66 8.20
CA ARG A 37 5.47 -1.76 8.26
C ARG A 37 6.15 -1.74 6.90
N PRO A 38 5.78 -0.79 6.01
CA PRO A 38 6.38 -0.69 4.69
C PRO A 38 7.85 -0.29 4.80
N LEU A 39 8.73 -1.11 4.21
CA LEU A 39 10.17 -0.89 4.11
C LEU A 39 10.55 -0.24 2.78
N GLY A 40 9.71 -0.37 1.76
CA GLY A 40 9.91 0.25 0.45
C GLY A 40 8.71 0.10 -0.47
N VAL A 41 8.57 1.05 -1.40
CA VAL A 41 7.51 1.05 -2.42
C VAL A 41 8.10 1.30 -3.79
N GLN A 42 7.57 0.61 -4.81
CA GLN A 42 7.99 0.80 -6.20
C GLN A 42 6.77 0.73 -7.11
N PHE A 43 6.58 1.75 -7.94
CA PHE A 43 5.60 1.70 -9.01
C PHE A 43 6.19 1.08 -10.27
N ASN A 44 5.45 0.17 -10.88
CA ASN A 44 5.75 -0.39 -12.19
C ASN A 44 4.81 0.21 -13.24
N GLU A 45 5.39 1.08 -14.06
CA GLU A 45 4.65 1.83 -15.08
C GLU A 45 4.09 0.93 -16.20
N LYS A 46 4.73 -0.21 -16.47
CA LYS A 46 4.34 -1.11 -17.58
C LYS A 46 2.99 -1.76 -17.34
N ASN A 47 2.76 -2.22 -16.10
CA ASN A 47 1.52 -2.88 -15.70
C ASN A 47 0.64 -1.99 -14.79
N CYS A 48 1.08 -0.76 -14.51
CA CYS A 48 0.42 0.19 -13.62
C CYS A 48 0.15 -0.39 -12.23
N SER A 49 1.11 -1.12 -11.67
CA SER A 49 0.98 -1.77 -10.36
C SER A 49 1.97 -1.16 -9.36
N LEU A 50 1.57 -1.10 -8.10
CA LEU A 50 2.42 -0.67 -6.99
C LEU A 50 2.86 -1.91 -6.20
N TYR A 51 4.16 -2.09 -6.06
CA TYR A 51 4.74 -3.06 -5.15
C TYR A 51 5.06 -2.41 -3.81
N ASN A 52 4.65 -3.04 -2.72
CA ASN A 52 5.00 -2.66 -1.35
C ASN A 52 5.78 -3.82 -0.70
N ALA A 53 7.01 -3.56 -0.26
CA ALA A 53 7.77 -4.50 0.55
C ALA A 53 7.51 -4.19 2.02
N ASP A 54 6.80 -5.07 2.71
CA ASP A 54 6.39 -4.93 4.11
C ASP A 54 7.15 -5.91 5.01
N ALA A 55 7.53 -5.46 6.21
CA ALA A 55 8.28 -6.29 7.15
C ALA A 55 7.51 -7.51 7.69
N TYR A 56 6.17 -7.43 7.75
CA TYR A 56 5.29 -8.47 8.29
C TYR A 56 4.50 -9.20 7.20
N TYR A 57 4.18 -8.52 6.10
CA TYR A 57 3.36 -9.08 5.02
C TYR A 57 4.15 -9.45 3.76
N GLY A 58 5.47 -9.20 3.72
CA GLY A 58 6.31 -9.53 2.58
C GLY A 58 6.08 -8.61 1.39
N LEU A 59 6.23 -9.14 0.17
CA LEU A 59 6.03 -8.36 -1.06
C LEU A 59 4.56 -8.40 -1.49
N LEU A 60 3.91 -7.25 -1.48
CA LEU A 60 2.51 -7.05 -1.84
C LEU A 60 2.41 -6.31 -3.18
N GLU A 61 1.49 -6.73 -4.05
CA GLU A 61 1.18 -6.05 -5.31
C GLU A 61 -0.23 -5.43 -5.24
N VAL A 62 -0.32 -4.15 -5.55
CA VAL A 62 -1.57 -3.42 -5.69
C VAL A 62 -1.75 -3.04 -7.15
N GLY A 63 -2.75 -3.63 -7.80
CA GLY A 63 -3.05 -3.34 -9.20
C GLY A 63 -3.54 -1.91 -9.43
N ARG A 64 -3.68 -1.53 -10.71
CA ARG A 64 -4.09 -0.18 -11.15
C ARG A 64 -5.37 0.37 -10.50
N ASN A 65 -6.27 -0.51 -10.03
CA ASN A 65 -7.52 -0.11 -9.39
C ASN A 65 -7.37 0.19 -7.89
N GLY A 66 -6.18 0.03 -7.31
CA GLY A 66 -5.97 0.11 -5.87
C GLY A 66 -6.62 -1.06 -5.14
N GLY A 67 -6.92 -0.87 -3.86
CA GLY A 67 -7.56 -1.87 -2.99
C GLY A 67 -6.56 -2.68 -2.17
N LYS A 68 -7.06 -3.61 -1.33
CA LYS A 68 -6.17 -4.51 -0.60
C LYS A 68 -5.49 -5.46 -1.61
N PRO A 69 -4.23 -5.83 -1.39
CA PRO A 69 -3.64 -6.98 -2.08
C PRO A 69 -4.52 -8.21 -1.82
N ASP A 70 -4.79 -9.00 -2.86
CA ASP A 70 -5.63 -10.20 -2.74
C ASP A 70 -5.08 -11.18 -1.70
#